data_AF-A0A842QV46-F1
#
_entry.id   AF-A0A842QV46-F1
#
_cell.length_a   1.000
_cell.length_b   1.000
_cell.length_c   1.000
_cell.angle_alpha   90.00
_cell.angle_beta   90.00
_cell.angle_gamma   90.00
#
_symmetry.space_group_name_H-M   'P 1'
#
loop_
_entity.id
_entity.type
_entity.pdbx_description
1 polymer ?
#
loop_
_entity_poly.entity_id
_entity_poly.type
_entity_poly.pdbx_seq_one_letter_code
_entity_poly.pdbx_strand_id
1 'polypeptide(L)'
;MRRMAGSDTGPLAGGATQNWVSLGLMIVVGAIALASLYMGFKEYGDNNIETAFMYILIGVSGFVAIGFSFFRAQPAKKTKKGPKEVEVVTTLECPQCNLKRVRAHQVGDYIFKKDEPCTRCEGHMTITRINARKDPKKKD
;
A
#
# COMPACT_ATOMS: atom_id res chain seq x y z
N MET A 1 13.43 -16.72 -35.27
CA MET A 1 12.83 -17.67 -34.29
C MET A 1 13.81 -17.90 -33.14
N ARG A 2 13.29 -18.14 -31.93
CA ARG A 2 13.96 -18.36 -30.64
C ARG A 2 14.64 -17.15 -29.97
N ARG A 3 13.85 -16.42 -29.16
CA ARG A 3 14.35 -15.84 -27.91
C ARG A 3 14.09 -16.87 -26.81
N MET A 4 15.14 -17.21 -26.07
CA MET A 4 15.07 -18.02 -24.87
C MET A 4 14.30 -17.24 -23.80
N ALA A 5 13.22 -17.83 -23.29
CA ALA A 5 12.51 -17.32 -22.13
C ALA A 5 13.35 -17.64 -20.90
N GLY A 6 13.77 -16.60 -20.19
CA GLY A 6 14.47 -16.72 -18.92
C GLY A 6 13.63 -17.54 -17.94
N SER A 7 14.30 -18.43 -17.23
CA SER A 7 13.79 -19.02 -16.00
C SER A 7 13.65 -17.91 -14.97
N ASP A 8 12.43 -17.37 -14.85
CA ASP A 8 12.05 -16.52 -13.75
C ASP A 8 12.08 -17.34 -12.46
N THR A 9 13.23 -17.36 -11.80
CA THR A 9 13.34 -17.70 -10.38
C THR A 9 12.62 -16.59 -9.61
N GLY A 10 11.30 -16.75 -9.49
CA GLY A 10 10.43 -15.84 -8.75
C GLY A 10 10.92 -15.64 -7.31
N PRO A 11 10.66 -14.47 -6.72
CA PRO A 11 11.17 -14.12 -5.40
C PRO A 11 10.55 -15.04 -4.35
N LEU A 12 11.41 -15.85 -3.73
CA LEU A 12 11.12 -16.61 -2.51
C LEU A 12 11.00 -15.66 -1.31
N ALA A 13 9.97 -14.82 -1.27
CA ALA A 13 9.52 -14.16 -0.04
C ALA A 13 8.32 -13.25 -0.28
N GLY A 14 7.38 -13.30 0.67
CA GLY A 14 6.86 -12.03 1.17
C GLY A 14 5.42 -11.69 0.82
N GLY A 15 4.54 -12.67 0.90
CA GLY A 15 3.12 -12.41 1.07
C GLY A 15 2.44 -13.74 1.20
N ALA A 16 1.69 -13.94 2.28
CA ALA A 16 0.63 -14.93 2.26
C ALA A 16 -0.35 -14.45 1.18
N THR A 17 -0.05 -14.78 -0.08
CA THR A 17 -1.02 -14.70 -1.16
C THR A 17 -2.15 -15.59 -0.69
N GLN A 18 -3.31 -14.96 -0.55
CA GLN A 18 -4.52 -15.56 -0.03
C GLN A 18 -5.01 -16.59 -1.05
N ASN A 19 -4.30 -17.71 -1.07
CA ASN A 19 -4.50 -18.85 -1.91
C ASN A 19 -5.07 -19.93 -1.00
N TRP A 20 -6.13 -20.60 -1.42
CA TRP A 20 -6.77 -21.69 -0.67
C TRP A 20 -5.75 -22.79 -0.26
N VAL A 21 -4.65 -22.89 -0.99
CA VAL A 21 -3.50 -23.75 -0.69
C VAL A 21 -2.80 -23.37 0.62
N SER A 22 -2.55 -22.08 0.90
CA SER A 22 -1.88 -21.66 2.14
C SER A 22 -2.78 -21.84 3.36
N LEU A 23 -4.09 -21.58 3.20
CA LEU A 23 -5.09 -21.89 4.22
C LEU A 23 -5.19 -23.40 4.48
N GLY A 24 -5.25 -24.21 3.42
CA GLY A 24 -5.23 -25.66 3.53
C GLY A 24 -3.98 -26.17 4.26
N LEU A 25 -2.81 -25.63 3.92
CA LEU A 25 -1.56 -25.96 4.59
C LEU A 25 -1.58 -25.61 6.08
N MET A 26 -2.09 -24.43 6.46
CA MET A 26 -2.23 -24.04 7.86
C MET A 26 -3.13 -24.99 8.65
N ILE A 27 -4.24 -25.44 8.05
CA ILE A 27 -5.15 -26.41 8.69
C ILE A 27 -4.43 -27.75 8.91
N VAL A 28 -3.69 -28.23 7.92
CA VAL A 28 -2.93 -29.48 8.03
C VAL A 28 -1.86 -29.39 9.13
N VAL A 29 -1.05 -28.32 9.12
CA VAL A 29 -0.03 -28.08 10.15
C VAL A 29 -0.65 -27.94 11.53
N GLY A 30 -1.81 -27.26 11.64
CA GLY A 30 -2.55 -27.14 12.90
C GLY A 30 -3.08 -28.47 13.42
N ALA A 31 -3.60 -29.34 12.55
CA ALA A 31 -4.07 -30.67 12.92
C ALA A 31 -2.91 -31.55 13.43
N ILE A 32 -1.75 -31.49 12.76
CA ILE A 32 -0.54 -32.21 13.20
C ILE A 32 -0.06 -31.69 14.56
N ALA A 33 -0.03 -30.36 14.76
CA ALA A 33 0.37 -29.76 16.02
C ALA A 33 -0.54 -30.19 17.18
N LEU A 34 -1.86 -30.24 16.95
CA LEU A 34 -2.84 -30.71 17.93
C LEU A 34 -2.67 -32.20 18.26
N ALA A 35 -2.47 -33.04 17.25
CA ALA A 35 -2.26 -34.47 17.45
C ALA A 35 -0.98 -34.75 18.25
N SER A 36 0.12 -34.06 17.91
CA SER A 36 1.38 -34.15 18.66
C SER A 36 1.22 -33.69 20.10
N LEU A 37 0.51 -32.58 20.34
CA LEU A 37 0.28 -32.10 21.71
C LEU A 37 -0.53 -33.10 22.54
N TYR A 38 -1.55 -33.72 21.94
CA TYR A 38 -2.36 -34.75 22.59
C TYR A 38 -1.54 -35.99 22.95
N MET A 39 -0.72 -36.49 22.03
CA MET A 39 0.19 -37.61 22.31
C MET A 39 1.22 -37.24 23.39
N GLY A 40 1.72 -36.01 23.38
CA GLY A 40 2.63 -35.51 24.40
C GLY A 40 2.04 -35.56 25.81
N PHE A 41 0.78 -35.13 25.99
CA PHE A 41 0.11 -35.22 27.29
C PHE A 41 -0.21 -36.66 27.72
N LYS A 42 -0.52 -37.54 26.77
CA LYS A 42 -0.74 -38.96 27.05
C LYS A 42 0.54 -39.62 27.58
N GLU A 43 1.66 -39.47 26.87
CA GLU A 43 2.96 -40.04 27.26
C GLU A 43 3.53 -39.42 28.54
N TYR A 44 3.18 -38.15 28.82
CA TYR A 44 3.53 -37.50 30.08
C TYR A 44 2.88 -38.22 31.27
N GLY A 45 1.63 -38.68 31.12
CA GLY A 45 0.92 -39.48 32.12
C GLY A 45 1.49 -40.89 32.28
N ASP A 46 2.03 -41.47 31.20
CA ASP A 46 2.64 -42.81 31.19
C ASP A 46 4.10 -42.82 31.69
N ASN A 47 4.60 -41.71 32.27
CA ASN A 47 5.96 -41.48 32.75
C ASN A 47 7.07 -41.58 31.68
N ASN A 48 6.71 -41.56 30.40
CA ASN A 48 7.66 -41.49 29.29
C ASN A 48 8.02 -40.03 28.98
N ILE A 49 8.74 -39.40 29.92
CA ILE A 49 9.00 -37.96 29.93
C ILE A 49 9.80 -37.51 28.69
N GLU A 50 10.75 -38.33 28.23
CA GLU A 50 11.57 -38.01 27.05
C GLU A 50 10.71 -37.90 25.78
N THR A 51 9.82 -38.86 25.57
CA THR A 51 8.93 -38.91 24.41
C THR A 51 7.84 -37.83 24.52
N ALA A 52 7.30 -37.61 25.71
CA ALA A 52 6.35 -36.55 25.98
C ALA A 52 6.93 -35.16 25.63
N PHE A 53 8.18 -34.90 26.05
CA PHE A 53 8.85 -33.64 25.79
C PHE A 53 9.03 -33.38 24.29
N MET A 54 9.44 -34.39 23.51
CA MET A 54 9.58 -34.27 22.06
C MET A 54 8.26 -33.91 21.37
N TYR A 55 7.17 -34.60 21.73
CA TYR A 55 5.85 -34.32 21.15
C TYR A 55 5.30 -32.94 21.52
N ILE A 56 5.52 -32.49 22.77
CA ILE A 56 5.11 -31.16 23.22
C ILE A 56 5.89 -30.07 22.47
N LEU A 57 7.21 -30.23 22.27
CA LEU A 57 8.02 -29.27 21.52
C LEU A 57 7.55 -29.12 20.06
N ILE A 58 7.22 -30.24 19.41
CA ILE A 58 6.68 -30.24 18.04
C ILE A 58 5.32 -29.54 18.00
N GLY A 59 4.43 -29.82 18.96
CA GLY A 59 3.13 -29.14 19.07
C GLY A 59 3.28 -27.62 19.25
N VAL A 60 4.09 -27.20 20.22
CA VAL A 60 4.28 -25.77 20.55
C VAL A 60 4.93 -25.01 19.37
N SER A 61 5.96 -25.57 18.74
CA SER A 61 6.62 -24.94 17.59
C SER A 61 5.66 -24.77 16.39
N GLY A 62 4.75 -25.73 16.17
CA GLY A 62 3.70 -25.62 15.16
C GLY A 62 2.75 -24.43 15.42
N PHE A 63 2.30 -24.25 16.67
CA PHE A 63 1.46 -23.11 17.04
C PHE A 63 2.19 -21.76 16.94
N VAL A 64 3.47 -21.72 17.32
CA VAL A 64 4.31 -20.52 17.17
C VAL A 64 4.45 -20.13 15.70
N ALA A 65 4.68 -21.08 14.81
CA ALA A 65 4.79 -20.83 13.37
C ALA A 65 3.48 -20.29 12.77
N ILE A 66 2.33 -20.85 13.18
CA ILE A 66 1.00 -20.38 12.77
C ILE A 66 0.76 -18.96 13.29
N GLY A 67 0.99 -18.72 14.59
CA GLY A 67 0.83 -17.41 15.21
C GLY A 67 1.68 -16.33 14.53
N PHE A 68 2.97 -16.62 14.31
CA PHE A 68 3.89 -15.72 13.61
C PHE A 68 3.42 -15.40 12.18
N SER A 69 2.88 -16.40 11.48
CA SER A 69 2.35 -16.22 10.14
C SER A 69 1.14 -15.28 10.12
N PHE A 70 0.24 -15.36 11.11
CA PHE A 70 -0.88 -14.42 11.26
C PHE A 70 -0.41 -12.99 11.58
N PHE A 71 0.57 -12.83 12.45
CA PHE A 71 1.15 -11.51 12.75
C PHE A 71 1.80 -10.88 11.51
N ARG A 72 2.51 -11.66 10.71
CA ARG A 72 3.13 -11.20 9.46
C ARG A 72 2.12 -10.99 8.33
N ALA A 73 0.99 -11.69 8.36
CA ALA A 73 -0.09 -11.57 7.39
C ALA A 73 -1.00 -10.36 7.64
N GLN A 74 -0.72 -9.52 8.65
CA GLN A 74 -1.42 -8.25 8.80
C GLN A 74 -1.35 -7.50 7.46
N PRO A 75 -2.50 -7.22 6.81
CA PRO A 75 -2.49 -6.57 5.53
C PRO A 75 -1.88 -5.19 5.75
N ALA A 76 -0.71 -4.95 5.16
CA ALA A 76 -0.18 -3.61 5.01
C ALA A 76 -1.34 -2.79 4.45
N LYS A 77 -1.93 -1.91 5.27
CA LYS A 77 -3.09 -1.10 4.88
C LYS A 77 -2.75 -0.57 3.51
N LYS A 78 -3.48 -1.01 2.48
CA LYS A 78 -3.26 -0.53 1.12
C LYS A 78 -3.61 0.94 1.16
N THR A 79 -2.63 1.77 1.49
CA THR A 79 -2.73 3.19 1.30
C THR A 79 -2.85 3.30 -0.21
N LYS A 80 -4.09 3.51 -0.68
CA LYS A 80 -4.35 3.91 -2.05
C LYS A 80 -3.73 5.29 -2.23
N LYS A 81 -2.41 5.37 -2.29
CA LYS A 81 -1.66 6.51 -2.79
C LYS A 81 -1.56 6.31 -4.29
N GLY A 82 -2.72 6.34 -4.96
CA GLY A 82 -2.70 6.75 -6.36
C GLY A 82 -2.20 8.19 -6.42
N PRO A 83 -1.62 8.65 -7.53
CA PRO A 83 -1.32 10.06 -7.72
C PRO A 83 -2.63 10.83 -7.48
N LYS A 84 -2.62 11.74 -6.50
CA LYS A 84 -3.75 12.64 -6.31
C LYS A 84 -3.82 13.51 -7.55
N GLU A 85 -4.87 13.40 -8.33
CA GLU A 85 -5.17 14.39 -9.37
C GLU A 85 -5.48 15.70 -8.64
N VAL A 86 -4.51 16.61 -8.66
CA VAL A 86 -4.66 17.93 -8.07
C VAL A 86 -5.01 18.89 -9.19
N GLU A 87 -6.15 19.56 -9.07
CA GLU A 87 -6.55 20.61 -10.00
C GLU A 87 -5.61 21.82 -9.83
N VAL A 88 -4.92 22.23 -10.90
CA VAL A 88 -4.00 23.37 -10.89
C VAL A 88 -4.68 24.59 -11.50
N VAL A 89 -4.58 25.74 -10.82
CA VAL A 89 -5.15 27.02 -11.26
C VAL A 89 -4.06 28.07 -11.45
N THR A 90 -4.25 28.92 -12.46
CA THR A 90 -3.37 30.06 -12.76
C THR A 90 -4.07 31.36 -12.39
N THR A 91 -3.30 32.28 -11.79
CA THR A 91 -3.75 33.63 -11.43
C THR A 91 -3.06 34.64 -12.35
N LEU A 92 -3.86 35.44 -13.03
CA LEU A 92 -3.48 36.53 -13.93
C LEU A 92 -3.69 37.86 -13.21
N GLU A 93 -2.75 38.80 -13.35
CA GLU A 93 -2.83 40.15 -12.77
C GLU A 93 -2.49 41.21 -13.85
N CYS A 94 -3.33 42.25 -14.05
CA CYS A 94 -2.98 43.41 -14.89
C CYS A 94 -2.04 44.34 -14.07
N PRO A 95 -0.83 44.66 -14.56
CA PRO A 95 0.10 45.56 -13.86
C PRO A 95 -0.36 47.03 -13.83
N GLN A 96 -1.35 47.41 -14.63
CA GLN A 96 -1.86 48.78 -14.72
C GLN A 96 -3.09 49.03 -13.83
N CYS A 97 -3.96 48.03 -13.64
CA CYS A 97 -5.19 48.19 -12.87
C CYS A 97 -5.33 47.21 -11.68
N ASN A 98 -4.32 46.38 -11.43
CA ASN A 98 -4.29 45.36 -10.37
C ASN A 98 -5.49 44.39 -10.37
N LEU A 99 -6.16 44.23 -11.51
CA LEU A 99 -7.24 43.26 -11.67
C LEU A 99 -6.67 41.85 -11.62
N LYS A 100 -7.24 41.01 -10.73
CA LYS A 100 -6.89 39.59 -10.61
C LYS A 100 -7.95 38.71 -11.26
N ARG A 101 -7.53 37.76 -12.10
CA ARG A 101 -8.40 36.74 -12.71
C ARG A 101 -7.81 35.36 -12.45
N VAL A 102 -8.66 34.40 -12.08
CA VAL A 102 -8.25 33.00 -11.87
C VAL A 102 -8.83 32.15 -12.99
N ARG A 103 -7.99 31.34 -13.63
CA ARG A 103 -8.42 30.37 -14.67
C ARG A 103 -7.80 29.00 -14.43
N ALA A 104 -8.32 27.99 -15.13
CA ALA A 104 -7.72 26.66 -15.16
C ALA A 104 -6.34 26.72 -15.84
N HIS A 105 -5.38 25.98 -15.30
CA HIS A 105 -4.04 25.90 -15.90
C HIS A 105 -4.09 25.27 -17.28
N GLN A 106 -3.45 25.91 -18.25
CA GLN A 106 -3.28 25.38 -19.60
C GLN A 106 -1.81 25.03 -19.84
N VAL A 107 -1.58 23.99 -20.64
CA VAL A 107 -0.23 23.56 -21.02
C VAL A 107 0.45 24.70 -21.79
N GLY A 108 1.60 25.17 -21.29
CA GLY A 108 2.32 26.32 -21.85
C GLY A 108 2.10 27.65 -21.10
N ASP A 109 1.45 27.61 -19.94
CA ASP A 109 1.43 28.74 -18.99
C ASP A 109 2.71 28.75 -18.15
N TYR A 110 3.36 29.91 -18.07
CA TYR A 110 4.53 30.14 -17.21
C TYR A 110 4.42 31.49 -16.51
N ILE A 111 5.13 31.64 -15.39
CA ILE A 111 5.12 32.87 -14.59
C ILE A 111 5.73 34.01 -15.43
N PHE A 112 5.09 35.17 -15.43
CA PHE A 112 5.42 36.35 -16.23
C PHE A 112 5.12 36.26 -17.74
N LYS A 113 4.36 35.26 -18.18
CA LYS A 113 3.78 35.24 -19.53
C LYS A 113 2.73 36.35 -19.67
N LYS A 114 2.82 37.13 -20.77
CA LYS A 114 1.76 38.04 -21.22
C LYS A 114 0.73 37.23 -21.98
N ASP A 115 -0.51 37.28 -21.53
CA ASP A 115 -1.58 36.43 -22.03
C ASP A 115 -2.70 37.31 -22.60
N GLU A 116 -3.91 37.21 -22.04
CA GLU A 116 -5.10 37.91 -22.49
C GLU A 116 -5.03 39.45 -22.28
N PRO A 117 -5.70 40.24 -23.13
CA PRO A 117 -5.94 41.65 -22.86
C PRO A 117 -6.84 41.80 -21.63
N CYS A 118 -6.59 42.82 -20.83
CA CYS A 118 -7.40 43.06 -19.64
C CYS A 118 -8.77 43.64 -20.03
N THR A 119 -9.80 43.23 -19.31
CA THR A 119 -11.17 43.72 -19.52
C THR A 119 -11.41 45.12 -18.94
N ARG A 120 -10.48 45.65 -18.14
CA ARG A 120 -10.56 46.98 -17.49
C ARG A 120 -9.51 47.98 -17.98
N CYS A 121 -8.37 47.49 -18.48
CA CYS A 121 -7.21 48.28 -18.90
C CYS A 121 -6.90 47.90 -20.36
N GLU A 122 -6.40 48.81 -21.21
CA GLU A 122 -5.91 48.47 -22.57
C GLU A 122 -4.59 47.66 -22.54
N GLY A 123 -4.13 47.26 -21.35
CA GLY A 123 -2.92 46.48 -21.14
C GLY A 123 -3.14 44.98 -21.18
N HIS A 124 -2.04 44.23 -21.25
CA HIS A 124 -2.04 42.77 -21.16
C HIS A 124 -1.99 42.31 -19.71
N MET A 125 -2.72 41.22 -19.40
CA MET A 125 -2.59 40.53 -18.13
C MET A 125 -1.37 39.61 -18.12
N THR A 126 -0.75 39.52 -16.95
CA THR A 126 0.46 38.72 -16.74
C THR A 126 0.18 37.61 -15.73
N ILE A 127 0.66 36.38 -15.99
CA ILE A 127 0.54 35.28 -15.04
C ILE A 127 1.48 35.52 -13.86
N THR A 128 0.95 35.68 -12.65
CA THR A 128 1.79 35.92 -11.45
C THR A 128 1.87 34.73 -10.52
N ARG A 129 0.90 33.81 -10.55
CA ARG A 129 0.89 32.65 -9.64
C ARG A 129 0.23 31.42 -10.25
N ILE A 130 0.83 30.25 -10.03
CA ILE A 130 0.28 28.95 -10.42
C ILE A 130 0.23 28.07 -9.16
N ASN A 131 -0.96 27.71 -8.72
CA ASN A 131 -1.15 26.97 -7.47
C ASN A 131 -2.11 25.79 -7.67
N ALA A 132 -1.87 24.73 -6.91
CA ALA A 132 -2.85 23.68 -6.67
C ALA A 132 -4.09 24.27 -5.96
N ARG A 133 -5.29 23.98 -6.46
CA ARG A 133 -6.52 24.18 -5.70
C ARG A 133 -6.43 23.30 -4.46
N LYS A 134 -6.62 23.92 -3.29
CA LYS A 134 -6.77 23.15 -2.06
C LYS A 134 -8.13 22.46 -2.19
N ASP A 135 -8.13 21.13 -2.32
CA ASP A 135 -9.37 20.36 -2.28
C ASP A 135 -10.18 20.86 -1.08
N PRO A 136 -11.48 21.15 -1.21
CA PRO A 136 -12.31 21.33 -0.04
C PRO A 136 -12.16 20.01 0.72
N LYS A 137 -11.43 20.05 1.85
CA LYS A 137 -11.31 18.89 2.73
C LYS A 137 -12.72 18.35 2.87
N LYS A 138 -12.95 17.10 2.42
CA LYS A 138 -14.16 16.38 2.83
C LYS A 138 -14.20 16.54 4.34
N LYS A 139 -15.28 17.15 4.84
CA LYS A 139 -15.59 17.14 6.25
C LYS A 139 -15.86 15.67 6.57
N ASP A 140 -14.85 14.99 7.08
CA ASP A 140 -14.99 13.70 7.74
C ASP A 140 -15.63 13.94 9.12
#